data_AF-A0A7C2BC21-F1
#
_entry.id   AF-A0A7C2BC21-F1
#
_cell.length_a   1.000
_cell.length_b   1.000
_cell.length_c   1.000
_cell.angle_alpha   90.00
_cell.angle_beta   90.00
_cell.angle_gamma   90.00
#
_symmetry.space_group_name_H-M   'P 1'
#
loop_
_entity.id
_entity.type
_entity.pdbx_description
1 polymer ?
#
loop_
_entity_poly.entity_id
_entity_poly.type
_entity_poly.pdbx_seq_one_letter_code
_entity_poly.pdbx_strand_id
1 'polypeptide(L)'
;MTPPSESPKKKATKKPKVRTRTPRPDELTQETFEFIAAIDEYKREHMRSFLDDSEVLEILHELGYRLGDEEVPEGVTEAQLDAFAQARERYRVEEGRLFPTWSEVFELLTQLGYHRSDRAA
;
A
#
# COMPACT_ATOMS: atom_id res chain seq x y z
N MET A 1 33.66 6.44 38.80
CA MET A 1 33.99 7.23 37.59
C MET A 1 33.29 6.57 36.41
N THR A 2 32.70 7.39 35.55
CA THR A 2 31.76 7.21 34.40
C THR A 2 32.07 6.06 33.40
N PRO A 3 31.17 5.68 32.45
CA PRO A 3 29.84 6.25 32.13
C PRO A 3 28.67 5.23 31.94
N PRO A 4 27.41 5.70 31.88
CA PRO A 4 26.29 4.94 31.29
C PRO A 4 26.38 5.00 29.76
N SER A 5 26.37 3.83 29.11
CA SER A 5 26.38 3.69 27.65
C SER A 5 24.97 3.95 27.09
N GLU A 6 24.82 5.11 26.47
CA GLU A 6 23.63 5.52 25.72
C GLU A 6 23.45 4.58 24.51
N SER A 7 22.43 3.73 24.55
CA SER A 7 22.08 2.85 23.43
C SER A 7 21.09 3.55 22.49
N PRO A 8 21.31 3.51 21.17
CA PRO A 8 20.56 4.30 20.19
C PRO A 8 19.10 3.82 20.04
N LYS A 9 18.21 4.81 19.84
CA LYS A 9 16.79 4.66 19.50
C LYS A 9 16.61 3.73 18.29
N LYS A 10 16.30 2.46 18.55
CA LYS A 10 15.89 1.49 17.52
C LYS A 10 14.47 1.83 17.09
N LYS A 11 14.35 2.30 15.84
CA LYS A 11 13.10 2.46 15.09
C LYS A 11 12.24 1.20 15.30
N ALA A 12 11.00 1.41 15.72
CA ALA A 12 10.06 0.33 15.98
C ALA A 12 9.74 -0.42 14.68
N THR A 13 10.45 -1.53 14.44
CA THR A 13 10.02 -2.57 13.50
C THR A 13 8.77 -3.20 14.10
N LYS A 14 7.59 -2.69 13.72
CA LYS A 14 6.31 -3.31 14.03
C LYS A 14 6.33 -4.71 13.40
N LYS A 15 6.40 -5.74 14.26
CA LYS A 15 6.24 -7.14 13.84
C LYS A 15 4.91 -7.27 13.09
N PRO A 16 4.87 -8.01 11.97
CA PRO A 16 3.63 -8.23 11.24
C PRO A 16 2.73 -9.07 12.15
N LYS A 17 1.65 -8.43 12.61
CA LYS A 17 0.70 -9.03 13.53
C LYS A 17 -0.42 -9.55 12.66
N VAL A 18 -0.32 -10.82 12.24
CA VAL A 18 -1.31 -11.56 11.46
C VAL A 18 -2.71 -11.03 11.73
N ARG A 19 -3.15 -10.09 10.89
CA ARG A 19 -4.44 -9.41 11.03
C ARG A 19 -5.48 -10.36 10.43
N THR A 20 -5.89 -11.37 11.21
CA THR A 20 -6.99 -12.27 10.85
C THR A 20 -8.36 -11.58 10.84
N ARG A 21 -8.45 -10.30 11.23
CA ARG A 21 -9.69 -9.54 11.27
C ARG A 21 -9.76 -8.61 10.07
N THR A 22 -10.81 -8.75 9.27
CA THR A 22 -11.19 -7.72 8.31
C THR A 22 -11.33 -6.41 9.07
N PRO A 23 -10.56 -5.37 8.75
CA PRO A 23 -10.66 -4.08 9.44
C PRO A 23 -12.11 -3.59 9.33
N ARG A 24 -12.66 -3.10 10.44
CA ARG A 24 -13.99 -2.50 10.41
C ARG A 24 -13.90 -1.20 9.61
N PRO A 25 -14.99 -0.77 8.92
CA PRO A 25 -14.99 0.50 8.20
C PRO A 25 -14.64 1.71 9.09
N ASP A 26 -14.92 1.62 10.39
CA ASP A 26 -14.55 2.62 11.40
C ASP A 26 -13.04 2.67 11.72
N GLU A 27 -12.30 1.60 11.40
CA GLU A 27 -10.84 1.48 11.58
C GLU A 27 -10.07 1.88 10.30
N LEU A 28 -10.78 2.12 9.19
CA LEU A 28 -10.19 2.50 7.91
C LEU A 28 -10.08 4.02 7.81
N THR A 29 -8.93 4.51 7.36
CA THR A 29 -8.80 5.92 6.98
C THR A 29 -9.67 6.20 5.76
N GLN A 30 -10.10 7.46 5.61
CA GLN A 30 -10.88 7.91 4.45
C GLN A 30 -10.18 7.53 3.13
N GLU A 31 -8.87 7.72 3.07
CA GLU A 31 -8.00 7.33 1.96
C GLU A 31 -8.12 5.84 1.59
N THR A 32 -8.13 4.97 2.60
CA THR A 32 -8.27 3.52 2.38
C THR A 32 -9.67 3.19 1.84
N PHE A 33 -10.70 3.90 2.32
CA PHE A 33 -12.07 3.72 1.84
C PHE A 33 -12.22 4.20 0.39
N GLU A 34 -11.66 5.36 0.05
CA GLU A 34 -11.60 5.88 -1.34
C GLU A 34 -10.91 4.87 -2.27
N PHE A 35 -9.78 4.31 -1.83
CA PHE A 35 -9.08 3.26 -2.59
C PHE A 35 -9.93 2.01 -2.82
N ILE A 36 -10.57 1.48 -1.78
CA ILE A 36 -11.44 0.30 -1.91
C ILE A 36 -12.64 0.59 -2.81
N ALA A 37 -13.22 1.78 -2.71
CA ALA A 37 -14.35 2.20 -3.54
C ALA A 37 -13.96 2.26 -5.02
N ALA A 38 -12.81 2.88 -5.35
CA ALA A 38 -12.31 2.95 -6.72
C ALA A 38 -12.01 1.56 -7.31
N ILE A 39 -11.45 0.67 -6.49
CA ILE A 39 -11.23 -0.74 -6.86
C ILE A 39 -12.55 -1.45 -7.17
N ASP A 40 -13.59 -1.26 -6.35
CA ASP A 40 -14.89 -1.89 -6.57
C ASP A 40 -15.59 -1.33 -7.82
N GLU A 41 -15.46 -0.01 -8.06
CA GLU A 41 -15.95 0.66 -9.26
C GLU A 41 -15.26 0.12 -10.52
N TYR A 42 -13.93 0.08 -10.54
CA TYR A 42 -13.16 -0.46 -11.67
C TYR A 42 -13.54 -1.92 -11.97
N LYS A 43 -13.69 -2.75 -10.93
CA LYS A 43 -14.11 -4.15 -11.10
C LYS A 43 -15.51 -4.26 -11.71
N ARG A 44 -16.43 -3.37 -11.33
CA ARG A 44 -17.80 -3.34 -11.89
C ARG A 44 -17.79 -2.91 -13.34
N GLU A 45 -17.03 -1.88 -13.67
CA GLU A 45 -16.92 -1.35 -15.04
C GLU A 45 -16.25 -2.35 -15.99
N HIS A 46 -15.16 -2.99 -15.56
CA HIS A 46 -14.41 -3.94 -16.37
C HIS A 46 -14.92 -5.39 -16.26
N MET A 47 -15.95 -5.64 -15.45
CA MET A 47 -16.50 -6.97 -15.14
C MET A 47 -15.43 -8.01 -14.73
N ARG A 48 -14.46 -7.60 -13.92
CA ARG A 48 -13.32 -8.44 -13.52
C ARG A 48 -13.49 -9.02 -12.13
N SER A 49 -13.20 -10.32 -12.01
CA SER A 49 -13.20 -11.02 -10.72
C SER A 49 -11.95 -10.73 -9.89
N PHE A 50 -10.82 -10.50 -10.57
CA PHE A 50 -9.51 -10.20 -10.02
C PHE A 50 -8.87 -9.05 -10.78
N LEU A 51 -8.03 -8.28 -10.09
CA LEU A 51 -7.23 -7.19 -10.66
C LEU A 51 -5.77 -7.62 -10.67
N ASP A 52 -5.05 -7.23 -11.72
CA ASP A 52 -3.61 -7.38 -11.82
C ASP A 52 -2.90 -6.26 -11.05
N ASP A 53 -1.62 -6.47 -10.75
CA ASP A 53 -0.80 -5.49 -10.02
C ASP A 53 -0.71 -4.15 -10.75
N SER A 54 -0.73 -4.16 -12.09
CA SER A 54 -0.79 -2.95 -12.92
C SER A 54 -2.08 -2.18 -12.73
N GLU A 55 -3.22 -2.86 -12.80
CA GLU A 55 -4.54 -2.24 -12.68
C GLU A 55 -4.70 -1.60 -11.30
N VAL A 56 -4.20 -2.27 -10.25
CA VAL A 56 -4.21 -1.72 -8.89
C VAL A 56 -3.41 -0.42 -8.81
N LEU A 57 -2.23 -0.38 -9.44
CA LEU A 57 -1.39 0.82 -9.50
C LEU A 57 -2.02 1.91 -10.38
N GLU A 58 -2.72 1.55 -11.46
CA GLU A 58 -3.47 2.49 -12.29
C GLU A 58 -4.59 3.17 -11.49
N ILE A 59 -5.43 2.40 -10.80
CA ILE A 59 -6.50 2.92 -9.93
C ILE A 59 -5.93 3.82 -8.84
N LEU A 60 -4.81 3.40 -8.23
CA LEU A 60 -4.08 4.20 -7.25
C LEU A 60 -3.60 5.53 -7.86
N HIS A 61 -3.09 5.50 -9.10
CA HIS A 61 -2.69 6.69 -9.82
C HIS A 61 -3.87 7.59 -10.19
N GLU A 62 -5.03 7.04 -10.54
CA GLU A 62 -6.27 7.80 -10.80
C GLU A 62 -6.75 8.54 -9.55
N LEU A 63 -6.57 7.94 -8.37
CA LEU A 63 -6.84 8.58 -7.08
C LEU A 63 -5.84 9.68 -6.70
N GLY A 64 -4.80 9.88 -7.52
CA GLY A 64 -3.78 10.91 -7.30
C GLY A 64 -2.65 10.49 -6.37
N TYR A 65 -2.48 9.19 -6.09
CA TYR A 65 -1.31 8.71 -5.36
C TYR A 65 -0.13 8.54 -6.30
N ARG A 66 1.07 8.91 -5.83
CA ARG A 66 2.34 8.76 -6.54
C ARG A 66 3.41 8.25 -5.60
N LEU A 67 4.38 7.54 -6.17
CA LEU A 67 5.54 7.01 -5.46
C LEU A 67 6.63 8.09 -5.38
N GLY A 68 6.80 8.71 -4.20
CA GLY A 68 7.79 9.78 -4.01
C GLY A 68 7.38 11.15 -4.58
N ASP A 69 8.23 12.15 -4.40
CA ASP A 69 8.08 13.53 -4.89
C ASP A 69 8.61 13.69 -6.33
N GLU A 70 9.01 12.59 -6.97
CA GLU A 70 9.61 12.62 -8.31
C GLU A 70 8.55 12.94 -9.37
N GLU A 71 8.91 13.87 -10.26
CA GLU A 71 8.05 14.35 -11.35
C GLU A 71 7.53 13.16 -12.18
N VAL A 72 6.21 13.18 -12.39
CA VAL A 72 5.36 12.14 -12.96
C VAL A 72 6.03 11.40 -14.13
N PRO A 73 6.51 10.16 -13.96
CA PRO A 73 6.65 9.27 -15.10
C PRO A 73 5.25 9.04 -15.69
N GLU A 74 5.10 9.09 -17.01
CA GLU A 74 3.83 8.84 -17.71
C GLU A 74 3.37 7.38 -17.48
N GLY A 75 2.64 7.15 -16.40
CA GLY A 75 1.99 5.87 -16.08
C GLY A 75 2.71 5.03 -15.03
N VAL A 76 2.30 3.76 -14.96
CA VAL A 76 2.87 2.77 -14.05
C VAL A 76 4.15 2.21 -14.66
N THR A 77 5.28 2.42 -13.99
CA THR A 77 6.58 1.91 -14.44
C THR A 77 6.78 0.44 -14.05
N GLU A 78 7.61 -0.28 -14.82
CA GLU A 78 8.01 -1.66 -14.48
C GLU A 78 8.65 -1.77 -13.09
N ALA A 79 9.40 -0.74 -12.67
CA ALA A 79 10.00 -0.70 -11.34
C ALA A 79 8.94 -0.63 -10.22
N GLN A 80 7.84 0.10 -10.45
CA GLN A 80 6.71 0.16 -9.51
C GLN A 80 5.98 -1.17 -9.42
N LEU A 81 5.75 -1.83 -10.56
CA LEU A 81 5.17 -3.17 -10.62
C LEU A 81 6.01 -4.19 -9.86
N ASP A 82 7.32 -4.19 -10.11
CA ASP A 82 8.24 -5.11 -9.46
C ASP A 82 8.33 -4.84 -7.94
N ALA A 83 8.39 -3.57 -7.52
CA ALA A 83 8.37 -3.21 -6.11
C ALA A 83 7.07 -3.65 -5.42
N PHE A 84 5.92 -3.49 -6.09
CA PHE A 84 4.63 -3.92 -5.55
C PHE A 84 4.51 -5.44 -5.50
N ALA A 85 4.91 -6.16 -6.54
CA ALA A 85 4.96 -7.62 -6.57
C ALA A 85 5.88 -8.17 -5.46
N GLN A 86 7.05 -7.58 -5.27
CA GLN A 86 7.96 -7.92 -4.17
C GLN A 86 7.33 -7.65 -2.80
N ALA A 87 6.62 -6.54 -2.62
CA ALA A 87 5.94 -6.22 -1.37
C ALA A 87 4.84 -7.26 -1.04
N ARG A 88 4.08 -7.70 -2.05
CA ARG A 88 3.07 -8.75 -1.90
C ARG A 88 3.68 -10.11 -1.58
N GLU A 89 4.78 -10.49 -2.22
CA GLU A 89 5.48 -11.74 -1.92
C GLU A 89 6.05 -11.72 -0.49
N ARG A 90 6.63 -10.59 -0.05
CA ARG A 90 7.08 -10.42 1.34
C ARG A 90 5.93 -10.58 2.33
N TYR A 91 4.80 -9.91 2.07
CA TYR A 91 3.60 -10.05 2.89
C TYR A 91 3.13 -11.52 2.95
N ARG A 92 3.13 -12.24 1.83
CA ARG A 92 2.75 -13.65 1.78
C ARG A 92 3.67 -14.52 2.64
N VAL A 93 4.98 -14.28 2.58
CA VAL A 93 5.99 -15.02 3.36
C VAL A 93 5.89 -14.70 4.86
N GLU A 94 5.66 -13.44 5.21
CA GLU A 94 5.63 -12.98 6.61
C GLU A 94 4.32 -13.30 7.33
N GLU A 95 3.17 -13.06 6.68
CA GLU A 95 1.85 -13.23 7.29
C GLU A 95 1.25 -14.62 7.02
N GLY A 96 1.87 -15.41 6.13
CA GLY A 96 1.40 -16.75 5.76
C GLY A 96 0.04 -16.74 5.03
N ARG A 97 -0.40 -15.59 4.53
CA ARG A 97 -1.70 -15.40 3.88
C ARG A 97 -1.52 -15.25 2.37
N LEU A 98 -2.23 -16.08 1.60
CA LEU A 98 -2.18 -16.07 0.13
C LEU A 98 -2.78 -14.81 -0.51
N PHE A 99 -3.77 -14.19 0.14
CA PHE A 99 -4.51 -13.05 -0.41
C PHE A 99 -4.67 -11.95 0.64
N PRO A 100 -3.91 -10.83 0.53
CA PRO A 100 -4.16 -9.65 1.34
C PRO A 100 -5.53 -9.05 1.03
N THR A 101 -6.12 -8.33 1.99
CA THR A 101 -7.29 -7.48 1.74
C THR A 101 -6.89 -6.20 0.99
N TRP A 102 -7.87 -5.50 0.40
CA TRP A 102 -7.62 -4.21 -0.25
C TRP A 102 -7.04 -3.15 0.70
N SER A 103 -7.44 -3.17 1.97
CA SER A 103 -6.85 -2.31 3.00
C SER A 103 -5.37 -2.62 3.22
N GLU A 104 -5.00 -3.90 3.24
CA GLU A 104 -3.59 -4.33 3.41
C GLU A 104 -2.76 -4.03 2.17
N VAL A 105 -3.34 -4.20 0.97
CA VAL A 105 -2.72 -3.76 -0.28
C VAL A 105 -2.42 -2.27 -0.23
N PHE A 106 -3.36 -1.44 0.22
CA PHE A 106 -3.14 -0.01 0.40
C PHE A 106 -2.08 0.30 1.47
N GLU A 107 -2.07 -0.44 2.59
CA GLU A 107 -1.00 -0.35 3.60
C GLU A 107 0.38 -0.72 3.02
N LEU A 108 0.48 -1.67 2.08
CA LEU A 108 1.73 -2.01 1.40
C LEU A 108 2.17 -0.90 0.45
N LEU A 109 1.24 -0.32 -0.30
CA LEU A 109 1.52 0.79 -1.22
C LEU A 109 2.02 2.02 -0.46
N THR A 110 1.33 2.40 0.62
CA THR A 110 1.80 3.50 1.49
C THR A 110 3.17 3.22 2.11
N GLN A 111 3.47 1.97 2.47
CA GLN A 111 4.80 1.56 2.94
C GLN A 111 5.88 1.64 1.86
N LEU A 112 5.54 1.39 0.59
CA LEU A 112 6.44 1.57 -0.54
C LEU A 112 6.77 3.06 -0.76
N GLY A 113 5.97 3.98 -0.24
CA GLY A 113 6.15 5.42 -0.38
C GLY A 113 5.10 6.09 -1.27
N TYR A 114 4.03 5.37 -1.62
CA TYR A 114 2.89 6.00 -2.29
C TYR A 114 2.18 6.93 -1.32
N HIS A 115 2.04 8.18 -1.72
CA HIS A 115 1.28 9.18 -0.99
C HIS A 115 0.42 9.95 -1.97
N ARG A 116 -0.68 10.52 -1.47
CA ARG A 116 -1.53 11.39 -2.26
C ARG A 116 -0.71 12.62 -2.62
N SER A 117 -0.39 12.76 -3.91
CA SER A 117 0.18 14.00 -4.42
C SER A 117 -0.95 15.02 -4.44
N ASP A 118 -1.16 15.68 -3.30
CA ASP A 118 -2.00 16.86 -3.22
C ASP A 118 -1.29 17.96 -4.01
N ARG A 119 -1.46 17.94 -5.33
CA ARG A 119 -1.18 19.12 -6.14
C ARG A 119 -2.36 20.08 -5.93
N ALA A 120 -2.47 20.59 -4.71
CA ALA A 120 -3.15 21.86 -4.46
C ALA A 120 -2.43 22.91 -5.29
N ALA A 121 -3.09 23.30 -6.39
CA ALA A 121 -2.83 24.53 -7.11
C ALA A 121 -3.40 25.71 -6.32
#